data_AF-A0A6I2M612-F1
#
_entry.id   AF-A0A6I2M612-F1
#
_cell.length_a   1.000
_cell.length_b   1.000
_cell.length_c   1.000
_cell.angle_alpha   90.00
_cell.angle_beta   90.00
_cell.angle_gamma   90.00
#
_symmetry.space_group_name_H-M   'P 1'
#
loop_
_entity.id
_entity.type
_entity.pdbx_description
1 polymer ?
#
loop_
_entity_poly.entity_id
_entity_poly.type
_entity_poly.pdbx_seq_one_letter_code
_entity_poly.pdbx_strand_id
1 'polypeptide(L)'
;MGQAPRGQAAPRCHGARLSANAARGRHAGVIVTLVSGRCGAVSPPEPLRGPAAQAIQSVTDIKEPIMTQTTLRAPTGSRAFRTTVAIVGGAALIALASRIQVPMWPVPATMQTFAVLLLALVLGRGLAVSAVTAWLAYGVFGVPVFASGGGIAYLMGPTAGYMAGFLIAAFVVGGLAQRAPIRGVLHAFALALLGSALILATGALWLAGFVGFEQAVAAGVVPFLLGDLLKSVLLALTVPAASRAIAARL
;
A
#
# COMPACT_ATOMS: atom_id res chain seq x y z
N MET A 1 -36.42 52.32 -49.58
CA MET A 1 -37.02 51.10 -48.99
C MET A 1 -36.29 49.89 -49.55
N GLY A 2 -35.60 49.13 -48.71
CA GLY A 2 -34.85 47.93 -49.10
C GLY A 2 -34.16 47.36 -47.86
N GLN A 3 -34.89 46.53 -47.12
CA GLN A 3 -34.50 45.99 -45.82
C GLN A 3 -33.32 45.00 -45.95
N ALA A 4 -32.39 45.07 -44.99
CA ALA A 4 -31.32 44.10 -44.81
C ALA A 4 -31.88 42.69 -44.47
N PRO A 5 -31.28 41.61 -44.98
CA PRO A 5 -31.70 40.26 -44.64
C PRO A 5 -31.38 39.93 -43.18
N ARG A 6 -32.42 39.46 -42.49
CA ARG A 6 -32.44 39.02 -41.09
C ARG A 6 -31.43 37.91 -40.84
N GLY A 7 -30.67 38.04 -39.75
CA GLY A 7 -29.70 37.05 -39.30
C GLY A 7 -30.33 35.66 -39.12
N GLN A 8 -29.71 34.66 -39.74
CA GLN A 8 -29.97 33.27 -39.41
C GLN A 8 -29.33 32.96 -38.06
N ALA A 9 -30.18 32.62 -37.09
CA ALA A 9 -29.79 32.21 -35.77
C ALA A 9 -29.00 30.90 -35.82
N ALA A 10 -27.83 30.87 -35.18
CA ALA A 10 -27.12 29.63 -34.89
C ALA A 10 -28.01 28.70 -34.04
N PRO A 11 -28.01 27.39 -34.29
CA PRO A 11 -28.78 26.45 -33.48
C PRO A 11 -28.24 26.44 -32.03
N ARG A 12 -29.12 26.79 -31.09
CA ARG A 12 -28.86 26.70 -29.64
C ARG A 12 -28.83 25.24 -29.22
N CYS A 13 -27.66 24.69 -28.92
CA CYS A 13 -27.56 23.46 -28.14
C CYS A 13 -27.94 23.77 -26.68
N HIS A 14 -29.20 23.49 -26.29
CA HIS A 14 -29.58 23.44 -24.89
C HIS A 14 -28.99 22.17 -24.25
N GLY A 15 -28.13 22.33 -23.23
CA GLY A 15 -27.87 21.27 -22.25
C GLY A 15 -26.43 20.80 -22.05
N ALA A 16 -25.42 21.34 -22.73
CA ALA A 16 -24.02 21.02 -22.43
C ALA A 16 -23.49 21.94 -21.32
N ARG A 17 -23.64 21.55 -20.05
CA ARG A 17 -22.88 22.19 -18.96
C ARG A 17 -21.49 21.56 -18.90
N LEU A 18 -20.47 22.30 -19.32
CA LEU A 18 -19.08 22.00 -18.97
C LEU A 18 -18.88 22.31 -17.49
N SER A 19 -18.93 21.30 -16.63
CA SER A 19 -18.50 21.42 -15.24
C SER A 19 -17.03 21.01 -15.14
N ALA A 20 -16.13 21.99 -15.28
CA ALA A 20 -14.71 21.80 -14.98
C ALA A 20 -14.53 21.92 -13.46
N ASN A 21 -14.48 20.79 -12.76
CA ASN A 21 -14.19 20.80 -11.32
C ASN A 21 -12.67 20.76 -11.12
N ALA A 22 -12.07 21.92 -10.92
CA ALA A 22 -10.64 22.06 -10.66
C ALA A 22 -10.31 21.57 -9.24
N ALA A 23 -9.95 20.30 -9.09
CA ALA A 23 -9.43 19.76 -7.84
C ALA A 23 -8.08 20.41 -7.51
N ARG A 24 -8.09 21.34 -6.55
CA ARG A 24 -6.91 22.05 -6.08
C ARG A 24 -6.07 21.10 -5.20
N GLY A 25 -5.09 20.41 -5.81
CA GLY A 25 -4.10 19.63 -5.05
C GLY A 25 -3.16 18.76 -5.90
N ARG A 26 -1.93 19.25 -6.13
CA ARG A 26 -0.64 18.61 -6.51
C ARG A 26 -0.58 17.31 -7.37
N HIS A 27 -1.64 16.95 -8.07
CA HIS A 27 -1.62 16.02 -9.21
C HIS A 27 -2.67 16.53 -10.21
N ALA A 28 -2.24 17.30 -11.21
CA ALA A 28 -3.14 17.82 -12.25
C ALA A 28 -3.54 16.69 -13.21
N GLY A 29 -4.60 15.96 -12.85
CA GLY A 29 -5.37 15.15 -13.78
C GLY A 29 -6.70 15.86 -14.04
N VAL A 30 -6.87 16.43 -15.24
CA VAL A 30 -8.17 16.95 -15.68
C VAL A 30 -9.01 15.73 -16.08
N ILE A 31 -9.93 15.30 -15.22
CA ILE A 31 -10.93 14.29 -15.57
C ILE A 31 -12.07 15.01 -16.29
N VAL A 32 -12.12 14.90 -17.62
CA VAL A 32 -13.26 15.34 -18.42
C VAL A 32 -14.27 14.19 -18.48
N THR A 33 -15.31 14.24 -17.65
CA THR A 33 -16.42 13.30 -17.74
C THR A 33 -17.35 13.74 -18.87
N LEU A 34 -17.31 13.05 -20.01
CA LEU A 34 -18.32 13.21 -21.06
C LEU A 34 -19.63 12.56 -20.60
N VAL A 35 -20.61 13.38 -20.22
CA VAL A 35 -21.99 12.91 -20.02
C VAL A 35 -22.61 12.73 -21.41
N SER A 36 -22.89 11.48 -21.76
CA SER A 36 -23.63 11.08 -22.96
C SER A 36 -24.99 11.78 -23.01
N GLY A 37 -25.09 12.88 -23.77
CA GLY A 37 -26.37 13.47 -24.19
C GLY A 37 -26.82 12.84 -25.50
N ARG A 38 -28.06 12.35 -25.55
CA ARG A 38 -28.69 11.90 -26.81
C ARG A 38 -28.94 13.11 -27.71
N CYS A 39 -28.16 13.27 -28.78
CA CYS A 39 -28.56 14.12 -29.89
C CYS A 39 -29.60 13.37 -30.72
N GLY A 40 -30.82 13.93 -30.79
CA GLY A 40 -31.87 13.45 -31.66
C GLY A 40 -31.43 13.48 -33.13
N ALA A 41 -31.87 12.47 -33.88
CA ALA A 41 -31.53 12.22 -35.27
C ALA A 41 -31.83 13.41 -36.18
N VAL A 42 -30.83 13.79 -36.99
CA VAL A 42 -31.04 14.55 -38.22
C VAL A 42 -31.01 13.55 -39.36
N SER A 43 -32.11 13.46 -40.12
CA SER A 43 -32.23 12.66 -41.33
C SER A 43 -31.19 13.12 -42.38
N PRO A 44 -30.47 12.21 -43.06
CA PRO A 44 -29.60 12.60 -44.15
C PRO A 44 -30.42 13.00 -45.39
N PRO A 45 -29.94 13.94 -46.23
CA PRO A 45 -30.55 14.22 -47.52
C PRO A 45 -30.32 13.06 -48.53
N GLU A 46 -31.31 12.92 -49.41
CA GLU A 46 -31.43 12.07 -50.63
C GLU A 46 -30.09 11.85 -51.40
N PRO A 47 -29.91 10.69 -52.07
CA PRO A 47 -28.58 10.11 -52.36
C PRO A 47 -27.92 10.65 -53.63
N LEU A 48 -26.64 11.02 -53.52
CA LEU A 48 -25.75 11.25 -54.67
C LEU A 48 -25.42 9.90 -55.34
N ARG A 49 -26.02 9.67 -56.52
CA ARG A 49 -25.72 8.53 -57.41
C ARG A 49 -24.31 8.68 -57.98
N GLY A 50 -23.41 7.74 -57.66
CA GLY A 50 -22.11 7.64 -58.33
C GLY A 50 -21.26 6.47 -57.83
N PRO A 51 -20.39 5.89 -58.68
CA PRO A 51 -19.56 4.71 -58.37
C PRO A 51 -18.48 4.92 -57.30
N ALA A 52 -18.38 6.11 -56.69
CA ALA A 52 -17.44 6.40 -55.60
C ALA A 52 -17.91 5.94 -54.21
N ALA A 53 -19.12 5.36 -54.09
CA ALA A 53 -19.67 4.81 -52.85
C ALA A 53 -19.04 3.47 -52.41
N GLN A 54 -18.05 2.95 -53.14
CA GLN A 54 -17.43 1.63 -52.86
C GLN A 54 -16.08 1.70 -52.12
N ALA A 55 -15.57 2.90 -51.79
CA ALA A 55 -14.30 3.05 -51.09
C ALA A 55 -14.42 3.08 -49.54
N ILE A 56 -15.63 2.90 -48.99
CA ILE A 56 -15.91 2.99 -47.54
C ILE A 56 -15.75 1.63 -46.81
N GLN A 57 -15.49 0.53 -47.52
CA GLN A 57 -15.49 -0.82 -46.92
C GLN A 57 -14.12 -1.44 -46.60
N SER A 58 -12.99 -0.72 -46.79
CA SER A 58 -11.65 -1.28 -46.50
C SER A 58 -10.98 -0.73 -45.23
N VAL A 59 -11.69 0.05 -44.39
CA VAL A 59 -11.12 0.66 -43.16
C VAL A 59 -11.57 -0.07 -41.88
N THR A 60 -12.31 -1.17 -42.00
CA THR A 60 -12.72 -2.05 -40.88
C THR A 60 -11.72 -3.16 -40.56
N ASP A 61 -10.43 -2.92 -40.76
CA ASP A 61 -9.35 -3.80 -40.28
C ASP A 61 -8.36 -3.01 -39.40
N ILE A 62 -8.87 -2.48 -38.28
CA ILE A 62 -8.00 -2.04 -37.18
C ILE A 62 -7.67 -3.28 -36.37
N LYS A 63 -6.78 -4.11 -36.93
CA LYS A 63 -6.09 -5.17 -36.21
C LYS A 63 -4.74 -4.62 -35.73
N GLU A 64 -4.78 -4.22 -34.45
CA GLU A 64 -3.68 -3.96 -33.50
C GLU A 64 -3.01 -2.57 -33.46
N PRO A 65 -2.77 -2.09 -32.22
CA PRO A 65 -1.39 -2.03 -31.77
C PRO A 65 -1.22 -2.70 -30.39
N ILE A 66 -0.63 -3.90 -30.37
CA ILE A 66 0.05 -4.44 -29.18
C ILE A 66 1.37 -3.66 -29.06
N MET A 67 1.29 -2.43 -28.56
CA MET A 67 2.46 -1.69 -28.12
C MET A 67 2.63 -1.96 -26.63
N THR A 68 3.37 -3.04 -26.36
CA THR A 68 3.98 -3.35 -25.06
C THR A 68 4.90 -2.21 -24.67
N GLN A 69 4.35 -1.13 -24.12
CA GLN A 69 5.12 -0.13 -23.39
C GLN A 69 5.40 -0.67 -21.98
N THR A 70 6.28 -1.66 -21.90
CA THR A 70 7.08 -1.88 -20.68
C THR A 70 7.99 -0.67 -20.58
N THR A 71 7.44 0.44 -20.10
CA THR A 71 8.22 1.58 -19.63
C THR A 71 8.94 1.09 -18.37
N LEU A 72 10.15 0.55 -18.54
CA LEU A 72 11.13 0.49 -17.47
C LEU A 72 11.41 1.93 -17.06
N ARG A 73 10.56 2.46 -16.17
CA ARG A 73 10.71 3.77 -15.57
C ARG A 73 12.01 3.74 -14.78
N ALA A 74 13.07 4.27 -15.39
CA ALA A 74 14.37 4.40 -14.77
C ALA A 74 14.23 5.06 -13.38
N PRO A 75 15.04 4.65 -12.39
CA PRO A 75 14.94 5.20 -11.04
C PRO A 75 15.31 6.68 -11.10
N THR A 76 14.33 7.54 -10.84
CA THR A 76 14.58 8.96 -10.58
C THR A 76 15.44 9.00 -9.31
N GLY A 77 16.72 9.34 -9.43
CA GLY A 77 17.76 9.05 -8.42
C GLY A 77 17.39 9.48 -6.99
N SER A 78 16.68 10.60 -6.82
CA SER A 78 16.24 11.09 -5.51
C SER A 78 15.14 10.24 -4.86
N ARG A 79 14.21 9.66 -5.64
CA ARG A 79 13.14 8.81 -5.12
C ARG A 79 13.66 7.40 -4.82
N ALA A 80 14.46 6.85 -5.74
CA ALA A 80 15.08 5.54 -5.55
C ALA A 80 15.99 5.52 -4.33
N PHE A 81 16.84 6.53 -4.16
CA PHE A 81 17.68 6.67 -2.97
C PHE A 81 16.86 6.70 -1.67
N ARG A 82 15.81 7.53 -1.60
CA ARG A 82 14.94 7.60 -0.41
C ARG A 82 14.26 6.27 -0.10
N THR A 83 13.80 5.55 -1.12
CA THR A 83 13.20 4.22 -0.95
C THR A 83 14.22 3.22 -0.42
N THR A 84 15.42 3.16 -0.99
CA THR A 84 16.48 2.27 -0.54
C THR A 84 16.88 2.57 0.90
N VAL A 85 17.07 3.84 1.24
CA VAL A 85 17.38 4.26 2.62
C VAL A 85 16.28 3.86 3.59
N ALA A 86 15.01 4.00 3.22
CA ALA A 86 13.89 3.58 4.06
C ALA A 86 13.86 2.06 4.29
N ILE A 87 14.14 1.26 3.26
CA ILE A 87 14.15 -0.21 3.34
C ILE A 87 15.33 -0.69 4.20
N VAL A 88 16.54 -0.21 3.91
CA VAL A 88 17.76 -0.59 4.65
C VAL A 88 17.69 -0.11 6.09
N GLY A 89 17.26 1.15 6.31
CA GLY A 89 17.07 1.71 7.64
C GLY A 89 15.99 0.96 8.43
N GLY A 90 14.89 0.56 7.79
CA GLY A 90 13.85 -0.25 8.41
C GLY A 90 14.35 -1.65 8.79
N ALA A 91 15.08 -2.32 7.91
CA ALA A 91 15.68 -3.62 8.20
C ALA A 91 16.70 -3.53 9.35
N ALA A 92 17.53 -2.49 9.37
CA ALA A 92 18.48 -2.21 10.45
C ALA A 92 17.76 -1.93 11.77
N LEU A 93 16.67 -1.16 11.76
CA LEU A 93 15.86 -0.91 12.94
C LEU A 93 15.29 -2.21 13.53
N ILE A 94 14.76 -3.11 12.69
CA ILE A 94 14.26 -4.42 13.14
C ILE A 94 15.40 -5.26 13.72
N ALA A 95 16.56 -5.28 13.07
CA ALA A 95 17.74 -6.01 13.56
C ALA A 95 18.23 -5.49 14.91
N LEU A 96 18.31 -4.16 15.10
CA LEU A 96 18.70 -3.56 16.37
C LEU A 96 17.66 -3.82 17.46
N ALA A 97 16.38 -3.75 17.12
CA ALA A 97 15.28 -4.07 18.04
C ALA A 97 15.28 -5.54 18.48
N SER A 98 15.92 -6.44 17.73
CA SER A 98 16.13 -7.84 18.15
C SER A 98 17.06 -7.97 19.35
N ARG A 99 17.98 -7.02 19.55
CA ARG A 99 18.95 -7.08 20.66
C ARG A 99 18.32 -6.67 22.00
N ILE A 100 17.25 -5.88 21.96
CA ILE A 100 16.49 -5.48 23.13
C ILE A 100 15.46 -6.59 23.39
N GLN A 101 15.87 -7.58 24.18
CA GLN A 101 15.04 -8.73 24.46
C GLN A 101 15.13 -9.19 25.91
N VAL A 102 14.04 -9.78 26.39
CA VAL A 102 14.01 -10.59 27.60
C VAL A 102 14.21 -12.05 27.16
N PRO A 103 15.30 -12.71 27.56
CA PRO A 103 15.54 -14.10 27.18
C PRO A 103 14.52 -14.99 27.89
N MET A 104 13.63 -15.60 27.10
CA MET A 104 12.61 -16.54 27.56
C MET A 104 12.66 -17.78 26.65
N TRP A 105 12.25 -18.92 27.19
CA TRP A 105 12.20 -20.19 26.45
C TRP A 105 10.75 -20.62 26.25
N PRO A 106 10.32 -21.04 25.04
CA PRO A 106 11.09 -21.27 23.81
C PRO A 106 11.22 -20.06 22.89
N VAL A 107 10.52 -18.96 23.17
CA VAL A 107 10.49 -17.76 22.32
C VAL A 107 10.95 -16.54 23.15
N PRO A 108 12.00 -15.82 22.73
CA PRO A 108 12.42 -14.60 23.41
C PRO A 108 11.44 -13.45 23.14
N ALA A 109 11.15 -12.62 24.14
CA ALA A 109 10.39 -11.39 23.94
C ALA A 109 11.31 -10.26 23.51
N THR A 110 11.15 -9.79 22.27
CA THR A 110 11.99 -8.74 21.69
C THR A 110 11.20 -7.47 21.40
N MET A 111 11.92 -6.38 21.08
CA MET A 111 11.32 -5.15 20.54
C MET A 111 11.07 -5.21 19.03
N GLN A 112 11.26 -6.37 18.38
CA GLN A 112 11.09 -6.50 16.93
C GLN A 112 9.65 -6.26 16.50
N THR A 113 8.67 -6.81 17.25
CA THR A 113 7.24 -6.57 17.02
C THR A 113 6.93 -5.07 17.00
N PHE A 114 7.51 -4.31 17.93
CA PHE A 114 7.35 -2.85 17.96
C PHE A 114 7.93 -2.19 16.71
N ALA A 115 9.16 -2.54 16.32
CA ALA A 115 9.81 -1.98 15.13
C ALA A 115 9.03 -2.28 13.85
N VAL A 116 8.56 -3.51 13.66
CA VAL A 116 7.78 -3.92 12.49
C VAL A 116 6.47 -3.15 12.40
N LEU A 117 5.72 -3.05 13.50
CA LEU A 117 4.45 -2.33 13.52
C LEU A 117 4.64 -0.82 13.37
N LEU A 118 5.71 -0.25 13.93
CA LEU A 118 6.08 1.14 13.72
C LEU A 118 6.31 1.41 12.22
N LEU A 119 7.12 0.58 11.56
CA LEU A 119 7.39 0.70 10.12
C LEU A 119 6.10 0.53 9.31
N ALA A 120 5.23 -0.41 9.68
CA ALA A 120 3.95 -0.62 9.02
C ALA A 120 3.05 0.63 9.13
N LEU A 121 2.91 1.20 10.32
CA LEU A 121 2.07 2.37 10.57
C LEU A 121 2.61 3.66 9.94
N VAL A 122 3.94 3.81 9.85
CA VAL A 122 4.59 5.04 9.38
C VAL A 122 4.91 5.01 7.89
N LEU A 123 5.51 3.92 7.39
CA LEU A 123 5.95 3.81 5.99
C LEU A 123 4.87 3.18 5.09
N GLY A 124 3.89 2.51 5.69
CA GLY A 124 2.84 1.80 4.98
C GLY A 124 3.31 0.48 4.36
N ARG A 125 2.37 -0.20 3.69
CA ARG A 125 2.51 -1.56 3.17
C ARG A 125 3.78 -1.82 2.36
N GLY A 126 4.00 -1.04 1.30
CA GLY A 126 5.09 -1.32 0.34
C GLY A 126 6.46 -1.31 0.99
N LEU A 127 6.80 -0.21 1.67
CA LEU A 127 8.11 -0.05 2.31
C LEU A 127 8.29 -0.95 3.54
N ALA A 128 7.24 -1.14 4.35
CA ALA A 128 7.32 -2.01 5.53
C ALA A 128 7.53 -3.47 5.13
N VAL A 129 6.77 -3.97 4.15
CA VAL A 129 6.94 -5.35 3.63
C VAL A 129 8.33 -5.52 3.03
N SER A 130 8.81 -4.55 2.23
CA SER A 130 10.18 -4.60 1.69
C SER A 130 11.25 -4.59 2.79
N ALA A 131 11.09 -3.80 3.86
CA ALA A 131 12.02 -3.76 4.98
C ALA A 131 12.05 -5.09 5.76
N VAL A 132 10.88 -5.68 6.05
CA VAL A 132 10.79 -7.00 6.71
C VAL A 132 11.40 -8.07 5.81
N THR A 133 11.10 -8.05 4.52
CA THR A 133 11.66 -9.02 3.55
C THR A 133 13.18 -8.89 3.45
N ALA A 134 13.71 -7.66 3.42
CA ALA A 134 15.15 -7.43 3.41
C ALA A 134 15.80 -7.94 4.71
N TRP A 135 15.20 -7.67 5.87
CA TRP A 135 15.67 -8.21 7.15
C TRP A 135 15.68 -9.74 7.17
N LEU A 136 14.63 -10.39 6.66
CA LEU A 136 14.59 -11.85 6.52
C LEU A 136 15.69 -12.35 5.58
N ALA A 137 15.89 -11.70 4.44
CA ALA A 137 16.93 -12.06 3.47
C ALA A 137 18.34 -11.99 4.10
N TYR A 138 18.65 -10.92 4.84
CA TYR A 138 19.91 -10.82 5.58
C TYR A 138 20.08 -11.99 6.56
N GLY A 139 19.01 -12.35 7.27
CA GLY A 139 19.01 -13.51 8.16
C GLY A 139 19.24 -14.83 7.44
N VAL A 140 18.62 -15.05 6.27
CA VAL A 140 18.86 -16.26 5.45
C VAL A 140 20.33 -16.40 5.08
N PHE A 141 20.99 -15.30 4.69
CA PHE A 141 22.42 -15.29 4.36
C PHE A 141 23.36 -15.49 5.56
N GLY A 142 22.84 -15.79 6.75
CA GLY A 142 23.64 -16.11 7.93
C GLY A 142 24.08 -14.89 8.74
N VAL A 143 23.68 -13.67 8.35
CA VAL A 143 23.94 -12.49 9.17
C VAL A 143 23.12 -12.63 10.46
N PRO A 144 23.74 -12.47 11.65
CA PRO A 144 23.04 -12.64 12.91
C PRO A 144 22.17 -11.41 13.20
N VAL A 145 21.05 -11.27 12.47
CA VAL A 145 20.06 -10.18 12.60
C VAL A 145 18.81 -10.60 13.38
N PHE A 146 18.69 -11.88 13.72
CA PHE A 146 17.60 -12.40 14.54
C PHE A 146 17.94 -12.32 16.03
N ALA A 147 16.96 -12.60 16.89
CA ALA A 147 17.06 -12.51 18.34
C ALA A 147 18.21 -13.35 18.92
N SER A 148 18.38 -14.56 18.41
CA SER A 148 19.34 -15.55 18.91
C SER A 148 20.25 -16.13 17.82
N GLY A 149 20.44 -15.42 16.72
CA GLY A 149 21.36 -15.85 15.65
C GLY A 149 20.96 -15.39 14.25
N GLY A 150 21.25 -16.24 13.28
CA GLY A 150 20.98 -16.08 11.86
C GLY A 150 21.03 -17.43 11.14
N GLY A 151 20.77 -17.43 9.84
CA GLY A 151 20.81 -18.60 8.97
C GLY A 151 19.44 -19.21 8.68
N ILE A 152 19.37 -20.02 7.62
CA ILE A 152 18.14 -20.68 7.18
C ILE A 152 17.57 -21.66 8.22
N ALA A 153 18.43 -22.31 9.00
CA ALA A 153 18.01 -23.20 10.09
C ALA A 153 17.16 -22.47 11.14
N TYR A 154 17.46 -21.19 11.40
CA TYR A 154 16.68 -20.37 12.32
C TYR A 154 15.23 -20.17 11.83
N LEU A 155 15.06 -20.01 10.51
CA LEU A 155 13.76 -19.86 9.85
C LEU A 155 12.96 -21.17 9.76
N MET A 156 13.53 -22.28 10.19
CA MET A 156 12.83 -23.57 10.35
C MET A 156 12.57 -23.90 11.82
N GLY A 157 13.00 -23.04 12.74
CA GLY A 157 12.86 -23.23 14.18
C GLY A 157 11.48 -22.83 14.73
N PRO A 158 11.28 -22.92 16.06
CA PRO A 158 10.00 -22.64 16.72
C PRO A 158 9.53 -21.18 16.58
N THR A 159 10.44 -20.24 16.29
CA THR A 159 10.13 -18.80 16.16
C THR A 159 9.74 -18.38 14.74
N ALA A 160 9.87 -19.26 13.75
CA ALA A 160 9.66 -18.92 12.34
C ALA A 160 8.24 -18.42 12.03
N GLY A 161 7.22 -18.98 12.71
CA GLY A 161 5.84 -18.51 12.56
C GLY A 161 5.64 -17.05 12.92
N TYR A 162 6.35 -16.55 13.94
CA TYR A 162 6.27 -15.14 14.34
C TYR A 162 6.90 -14.23 13.28
N MET A 163 7.96 -14.71 12.61
CA MET A 163 8.63 -14.01 11.51
C MET A 163 7.73 -13.92 10.27
N ALA A 164 7.01 -15.00 9.94
CA ALA A 164 5.97 -14.96 8.92
C ALA A 164 4.85 -13.99 9.32
N GLY A 165 4.48 -13.99 10.60
CA GLY A 165 3.56 -13.04 11.21
C GLY A 165 3.97 -11.58 11.02
N PHE A 166 5.27 -11.26 11.14
CA PHE A 166 5.78 -9.91 10.88
C PHE A 166 5.49 -9.44 9.45
N LEU A 167 5.63 -10.32 8.47
CA LEU A 167 5.35 -10.00 7.07
C LEU A 167 3.85 -9.77 6.85
N ILE A 168 3.00 -10.63 7.44
CA ILE A 168 1.54 -10.51 7.39
C ILE A 168 1.08 -9.21 8.06
N ALA A 169 1.57 -8.91 9.25
CA ALA A 169 1.24 -7.68 9.97
C ALA A 169 1.70 -6.44 9.21
N ALA A 170 2.92 -6.44 8.66
CA ALA A 170 3.42 -5.34 7.82
C ALA A 170 2.51 -5.11 6.59
N PHE A 171 2.03 -6.19 5.96
CA PHE A 171 1.14 -6.10 4.82
C PHE A 171 -0.25 -5.55 5.19
N VAL A 172 -0.86 -6.12 6.23
CA VAL A 172 -2.23 -5.79 6.66
C VAL A 172 -2.29 -4.42 7.32
N VAL A 173 -1.50 -4.20 8.38
CA VAL A 173 -1.50 -2.94 9.14
C VAL A 173 -0.98 -1.80 8.26
N GLY A 174 0.10 -2.03 7.51
CA GLY A 174 0.62 -1.04 6.58
C GLY A 174 -0.35 -0.73 5.43
N GLY A 175 -1.18 -1.70 5.03
CA GLY A 175 -2.24 -1.48 4.04
C GLY A 175 -3.37 -0.62 4.60
N LEU A 176 -3.78 -0.87 5.85
CA LEU A 176 -4.80 -0.09 6.54
C LEU A 176 -4.33 1.35 6.80
N ALA A 177 -3.09 1.53 7.25
CA ALA A 177 -2.49 2.84 7.48
C ALA A 177 -2.35 3.69 6.19
N GLN A 178 -2.26 3.06 5.01
CA GLN A 178 -2.23 3.77 3.73
C GLN A 178 -3.62 4.21 3.22
N ARG A 179 -4.70 3.51 3.61
CA ARG A 179 -6.05 3.80 3.11
C ARG A 179 -6.62 5.07 3.72
N ALA A 180 -6.29 5.37 4.96
CA ALA A 180 -6.78 6.55 5.66
C ALA A 180 -5.73 7.06 6.67
N PRO A 181 -5.64 8.39 6.88
CA PRO A 181 -4.76 8.94 7.90
C PRO A 181 -5.15 8.42 9.29
N ILE A 182 -4.14 8.19 10.13
CA ILE A 182 -4.34 7.78 11.51
C ILE A 182 -5.05 8.92 12.26
N ARG A 183 -6.26 8.62 12.75
CA ARG A 183 -7.23 9.61 13.28
C ARG A 183 -7.01 9.98 14.75
N GLY A 184 -6.02 9.38 15.40
CA GLY A 184 -5.72 9.61 16.81
C GLY A 184 -5.09 8.39 17.48
N VAL A 185 -4.87 8.51 18.79
CA VAL A 185 -4.22 7.49 19.62
C VAL A 185 -4.99 6.17 19.58
N LEU A 186 -6.32 6.21 19.76
CA LEU A 186 -7.13 4.98 19.79
C LEU A 186 -7.11 4.21 18.46
N HIS A 187 -7.11 4.92 17.32
CA HIS A 187 -7.01 4.27 16.01
C HIS A 187 -5.62 3.64 15.83
N ALA A 188 -4.54 4.33 16.19
CA ALA A 188 -3.19 3.78 16.15
C ALA A 188 -3.04 2.55 17.07
N PHE A 189 -3.62 2.62 18.27
CA PHE A 189 -3.64 1.52 19.23
C PHE A 189 -4.37 0.29 18.68
N ALA A 190 -5.54 0.47 18.08
CA ALA A 190 -6.31 -0.63 17.49
C ALA A 190 -5.57 -1.31 16.33
N LEU A 191 -4.91 -0.52 15.47
CA LEU A 191 -4.09 -1.07 14.39
C LEU A 191 -2.84 -1.80 14.91
N ALA A 192 -2.20 -1.28 15.95
CA ALA A 192 -1.06 -1.92 16.59
C ALA A 192 -1.47 -3.25 17.25
N LEU A 193 -2.59 -3.28 17.98
CA LEU A 193 -3.16 -4.50 18.55
C LEU A 193 -3.51 -5.54 17.50
N LEU A 194 -4.14 -5.12 16.39
CA LEU A 194 -4.43 -6.01 15.27
C LEU A 194 -3.14 -6.65 14.73
N GLY A 195 -2.10 -5.84 14.54
CA GLY A 195 -0.80 -6.32 14.10
C GLY A 195 -0.18 -7.33 15.06
N SER A 196 -0.15 -7.01 16.36
CA SER A 196 0.35 -7.92 17.40
C SER A 196 -0.46 -9.22 17.44
N ALA A 197 -1.78 -9.16 17.33
CA ALA A 197 -2.65 -10.33 17.31
C ALA A 197 -2.35 -11.24 16.09
N LEU A 198 -2.14 -10.66 14.90
CA LEU A 198 -1.76 -11.42 13.71
C LEU A 198 -0.41 -12.13 13.91
N ILE A 199 0.56 -11.45 14.52
CA ILE A 199 1.89 -11.99 14.81
C ILE A 199 1.80 -13.14 15.81
N LEU A 200 1.09 -12.95 16.92
CA LEU A 200 0.94 -13.99 17.95
C LEU A 200 0.12 -15.18 17.44
N ALA A 201 -0.94 -14.96 16.67
CA ALA A 201 -1.76 -16.03 16.12
C ALA A 201 -0.96 -16.92 15.15
N THR A 202 -0.23 -16.30 14.23
CA THR A 202 0.60 -17.03 13.24
C THR A 202 1.81 -17.70 13.90
N GLY A 203 2.43 -17.04 14.87
CA GLY A 203 3.51 -17.59 15.68
C GLY A 203 3.08 -18.80 16.52
N ALA A 204 1.97 -18.67 17.25
CA ALA A 204 1.44 -19.76 18.07
C ALA A 204 0.96 -20.94 17.24
N LEU A 205 0.34 -20.71 16.08
CA LEU A 205 -0.08 -21.78 15.17
C LEU A 205 1.11 -22.60 14.67
N TRP A 206 2.22 -21.94 14.32
CA TRP A 206 3.46 -22.61 13.96
C TRP A 206 4.09 -23.35 15.14
N LEU A 207 4.19 -22.68 16.29
CA LEU A 207 4.78 -23.23 17.51
C LEU A 207 4.02 -24.47 18.02
N ALA A 208 2.70 -24.52 17.81
CA ALA A 208 1.87 -25.67 18.15
C ALA A 208 2.33 -26.96 17.46
N GLY A 209 2.95 -26.88 16.28
CA GLY A 209 3.54 -28.03 15.59
C GLY A 209 4.78 -28.60 16.29
N PHE A 210 5.41 -27.86 17.22
CA PHE A 210 6.61 -28.28 17.94
C PHE A 210 6.32 -28.73 19.37
N VAL A 211 5.44 -28.03 20.08
CA VAL A 211 5.20 -28.22 21.52
C VAL A 211 3.76 -28.57 21.87
N GLY A 212 2.86 -28.65 20.88
CA GLY A 212 1.41 -28.82 21.09
C GLY A 212 0.68 -27.50 21.30
N PHE A 213 -0.65 -27.51 21.05
CA PHE A 213 -1.47 -26.30 21.05
C PHE A 213 -1.57 -25.61 22.42
N GLU A 214 -1.84 -26.37 23.49
CA GLU A 214 -1.95 -25.82 24.84
C GLU A 214 -0.65 -25.14 25.28
N GLN A 215 0.48 -25.81 25.05
CA GLN A 215 1.80 -25.27 25.39
C GLN A 215 2.17 -24.07 24.51
N ALA A 216 1.79 -24.07 23.23
CA ALA A 216 2.02 -22.95 22.33
C ALA A 216 1.24 -21.69 22.76
N VAL A 217 0.03 -21.84 23.29
CA VAL A 217 -0.72 -20.70 23.85
C VAL A 217 -0.08 -20.25 25.17
N ALA A 218 0.19 -21.18 26.08
CA ALA A 218 0.73 -20.87 27.41
C ALA A 218 2.11 -20.21 27.36
N ALA A 219 3.01 -20.69 26.49
CA ALA A 219 4.37 -20.18 26.39
C ALA A 219 4.56 -19.17 25.23
N GLY A 220 3.74 -19.24 24.19
CA GLY A 220 3.88 -18.46 22.96
C GLY A 220 2.92 -17.28 22.80
N VAL A 221 1.89 -17.16 23.66
CA VAL A 221 0.91 -16.06 23.61
C VAL A 221 0.82 -15.34 24.94
N VAL A 222 0.48 -16.05 26.01
CA VAL A 222 0.21 -15.48 27.34
C VAL A 222 1.31 -14.52 27.85
N PRO A 223 2.61 -14.89 27.84
CA PRO A 223 3.65 -13.99 28.34
C PRO A 223 3.85 -12.74 27.46
N PHE A 224 3.47 -12.80 26.19
CA PHE A 224 3.63 -11.69 25.24
C PHE A 224 2.50 -10.67 25.34
N LEU A 225 1.31 -11.04 25.83
CA LEU A 225 0.13 -10.16 25.85
C LEU A 225 0.40 -8.83 26.58
N LEU A 226 0.99 -8.88 27.78
CA LEU A 226 1.29 -7.67 28.55
C LEU A 226 2.32 -6.81 27.83
N GLY A 227 3.38 -7.45 27.31
CA GLY A 227 4.43 -6.77 26.58
C GLY A 227 3.92 -6.12 25.29
N ASP A 228 3.00 -6.76 24.58
CA ASP A 228 2.45 -6.27 23.31
C ASP A 228 1.38 -5.21 23.52
N LEU A 229 0.63 -5.29 24.62
CA LEU A 229 -0.26 -4.22 25.06
C LEU A 229 0.55 -2.94 25.32
N LEU A 230 1.64 -3.05 26.09
CA LEU A 230 2.52 -1.92 26.39
C LEU A 230 3.16 -1.35 25.12
N LYS A 231 3.69 -2.19 24.23
CA LYS A 231 4.23 -1.76 22.93
C LYS A 231 3.15 -1.07 22.08
N SER A 232 1.92 -1.57 22.09
CA SER A 232 0.81 -0.99 21.33
C SER A 232 0.42 0.39 21.86
N VAL A 233 0.43 0.60 23.19
CA VAL A 233 0.25 1.94 23.79
C VAL A 233 1.38 2.87 23.33
N LEU A 234 2.63 2.40 23.33
CA LEU A 234 3.78 3.20 22.93
C LEU A 234 3.69 3.62 21.45
N LEU A 235 3.27 2.72 20.55
CA LEU A 235 2.98 3.02 19.15
C LEU A 235 1.83 4.02 19.02
N ALA A 236 0.78 3.84 19.80
CA ALA A 236 -0.40 4.70 19.78
C ALA A 236 -0.10 6.16 20.14
N LEU A 237 0.86 6.38 21.04
CA LEU A 237 1.29 7.72 21.45
C LEU A 237 2.28 8.33 20.45
N THR A 238 3.23 7.53 19.96
CA THR A 238 4.33 8.01 19.11
C THR A 238 3.90 8.29 17.67
N VAL A 239 3.10 7.42 17.06
CA VAL A 239 2.76 7.52 15.63
C VAL A 239 1.93 8.77 15.29
N PRO A 240 0.82 9.08 15.99
CA PRO A 240 0.06 10.31 15.72
C PRO A 240 0.84 11.59 16.08
N ALA A 241 1.77 11.53 17.04
CA ALA A 241 2.63 12.66 17.36
C ALA A 241 3.64 12.92 16.23
N ALA A 242 4.30 11.86 15.74
CA ALA A 242 5.25 11.94 14.65
C ALA A 242 4.59 12.41 13.35
N SER A 243 3.41 11.88 13.00
CA SER A 243 2.70 12.27 11.78
C SER A 243 2.29 13.74 11.79
N ARG A 244 1.80 14.26 12.93
CA ARG A 244 1.49 15.67 13.11
C ARG A 244 2.73 16.56 13.04
N ALA A 245 3.83 16.16 13.67
CA ALA A 245 5.08 16.94 13.66
C ALA A 245 5.69 17.02 12.25
N ILE A 246 5.63 15.94 11.47
CA ILE A 246 6.07 15.94 10.07
C ILE A 246 5.15 16.83 9.22
N ALA A 247 3.83 16.72 9.41
CA ALA A 247 2.86 17.54 8.68
C ALA A 247 3.00 19.04 8.99
N ALA A 248 3.34 19.41 10.22
CA ALA A 248 3.53 20.81 10.62
C ALA A 248 4.80 21.48 10.05
N ARG A 249 5.74 20.69 9.51
CA ARG A 249 7.01 21.17 8.93
C ARG A 249 6.97 21.31 7.41
N LEU A 250 5.86 20.96 6.76
CA LEU A 250 5.66 20.98 5.30
C LEU A 250 4.60 22.02 4.91
#